data_AF-A0A0E3LQT5-F1
#
_entry.id   AF-A0A0E3LQT5-F1
#
_cell.length_a   1.000
_cell.length_b   1.000
_cell.length_c   1.000
_cell.angle_alpha   90.00
_cell.angle_beta   90.00
_cell.angle_gamma   90.00
#
_symmetry.space_group_name_H-M   'P 1'
#
loop_
_entity.id
_entity.type
_entity.pdbx_description
1 polymer ?
#
loop_
_entity_poly.entity_id
_entity_poly.type
_entity_poly.pdbx_seq_one_letter_code
_entity_poly.pdbx_strand_id
1 'polypeptide(L)'
;MYEGMYGSARGLGFFAILMTVIITPIAGIISIFIEAAILYIIYKILGGTGSYEGTVRFISYATAVLVLSWIPIVGWIAGIYGIYLYIVGGMHVHDVSMARSVIAVLLPTLLIILLMVIFMAWLFAFSGLSLFGFFSTGVIFL
;
A
#
# COMPACT_ATOMS: atom_id res chain seq x y z
N MET A 1 -16.73 37.27 14.56
CA MET A 1 -17.22 35.91 14.25
C MET A 1 -16.20 35.09 13.46
N TYR A 2 -15.50 35.67 12.49
CA TYR A 2 -14.48 34.98 11.67
C TYR A 2 -13.22 34.55 12.46
N GLU A 3 -12.73 35.39 13.38
CA GLU A 3 -11.57 35.10 14.26
C GLU A 3 -11.70 33.79 15.06
N GLY A 4 -12.92 33.49 15.55
CA GLY A 4 -13.19 32.26 16.32
C GLY A 4 -13.20 30.99 15.47
N MET A 5 -13.61 31.09 14.21
CA MET A 5 -13.58 29.96 13.25
C MET A 5 -12.17 29.66 12.76
N TYR A 6 -11.33 30.69 12.58
CA TYR A 6 -9.92 30.49 12.22
C TYR A 6 -9.10 29.94 13.38
N GLY A 7 -9.39 30.33 14.63
CA GLY A 7 -8.75 29.77 15.83
C GLY A 7 -9.07 28.29 16.05
N SER A 8 -10.34 27.89 15.88
CA SER A 8 -10.75 26.49 16.01
C SER A 8 -10.22 25.61 14.88
N ALA A 9 -10.22 26.10 13.63
CA ALA A 9 -9.62 25.40 12.49
C ALA A 9 -8.10 25.19 12.65
N ARG A 10 -7.38 26.18 13.18
CA ARG A 10 -5.94 26.07 13.49
C ARG A 10 -5.66 25.08 14.63
N GLY A 11 -6.49 25.08 15.68
CA GLY A 11 -6.39 24.11 16.78
C GLY A 11 -6.62 22.67 16.33
N LEU A 12 -7.63 22.45 15.47
CA LEU A 12 -7.89 21.14 14.85
C LEU A 12 -6.74 20.69 13.95
N GLY A 13 -6.15 21.61 13.16
CA GLY A 13 -5.00 21.32 12.31
C GLY A 13 -3.75 20.91 13.10
N PHE A 14 -3.44 21.63 14.17
CA PHE A 14 -2.31 21.28 15.05
C PHE A 14 -2.51 19.92 15.72
N PHE A 15 -3.71 19.66 16.25
CA PHE A 15 -4.04 18.37 16.85
C PHE A 15 -3.94 17.23 15.84
N ALA A 16 -4.41 17.43 14.60
CA ALA A 16 -4.29 16.43 13.54
C ALA A 16 -2.82 16.10 13.24
N ILE A 17 -1.94 17.10 13.14
CA ILE A 17 -0.50 16.88 12.92
C ILE A 17 0.13 16.09 14.07
N LEU A 18 -0.21 16.40 15.32
CA LEU A 18 0.30 15.63 16.46
C LEU A 18 -0.15 14.17 16.41
N MET A 19 -1.42 13.93 16.08
CA MET A 19 -1.95 12.57 15.97
C MET A 19 -1.30 11.80 14.83
N THR A 20 -1.04 12.42 13.67
CA THR A 20 -0.37 11.73 12.55
C THR A 20 1.06 11.36 12.89
N VAL A 21 1.82 12.26 13.53
CA VAL A 21 3.22 11.98 13.93
C VAL A 21 3.32 10.78 14.87
N ILE A 22 2.31 10.54 15.71
CA ILE A 22 2.28 9.39 16.64
C ILE A 22 1.73 8.12 15.95
N ILE A 23 0.62 8.24 15.21
CA ILE A 23 -0.06 7.10 14.61
C ILE A 23 0.74 6.51 13.45
N THR A 24 1.37 7.35 12.62
CA THR A 24 2.06 6.91 11.40
C THR A 24 3.19 5.90 11.68
N PRO A 25 4.12 6.12 12.63
CA PRO A 25 5.14 5.13 12.97
C PRO A 25 4.55 3.81 13.47
N ILE A 26 3.53 3.87 14.32
CA ILE A 26 2.86 2.68 14.87
C ILE A 26 2.20 1.88 13.74
N ALA A 27 1.45 2.56 12.88
CA ALA A 27 0.83 1.97 11.70
C ALA A 27 1.88 1.37 10.76
N GLY A 28 3.02 2.05 10.57
CA GLY A 28 4.15 1.58 9.76
C GLY A 28 4.78 0.29 10.30
N ILE A 29 4.96 0.19 11.60
CA ILE A 29 5.46 -1.04 12.24
C ILE A 29 4.45 -2.18 12.05
N ILE A 30 3.17 -1.93 12.32
CA ILE A 30 2.10 -2.92 12.11
C ILE A 30 2.06 -3.37 10.64
N SER A 31 2.19 -2.44 9.69
CA SER A 31 2.18 -2.79 8.27
C SER A 31 3.36 -3.67 7.88
N ILE A 32 4.54 -3.48 8.46
CA ILE A 32 5.71 -4.36 8.20
C ILE A 32 5.40 -5.81 8.60
N PHE A 33 4.75 -6.03 9.75
CA PHE A 33 4.37 -7.39 10.16
C PHE A 33 3.31 -8.00 9.23
N ILE A 34 2.30 -7.22 8.84
CA ILE A 34 1.25 -7.69 7.92
C ILE A 34 1.85 -8.03 6.55
N GLU A 35 2.69 -7.14 6.01
CA GLU A 35 3.37 -7.34 4.73
C GLU A 35 4.31 -8.56 4.78
N ALA A 36 5.05 -8.71 5.88
CA ALA A 36 5.89 -9.88 6.11
C ALA A 36 5.06 -11.17 6.12
N ALA A 37 3.84 -11.16 6.68
CA ALA A 37 3.00 -12.35 6.73
C ALA A 37 2.56 -12.75 5.33
N ILE A 38 2.16 -11.77 4.51
CA ILE A 38 1.79 -11.98 3.10
C ILE A 38 2.97 -12.54 2.32
N LEU A 39 4.13 -11.88 2.37
CA LEU A 39 5.32 -12.32 1.63
C LEU A 39 5.80 -13.68 2.12
N TYR A 40 5.81 -13.93 3.43
CA TYR A 40 6.16 -15.23 4.00
C TYR A 40 5.31 -16.36 3.41
N ILE A 41 3.98 -16.19 3.38
CA ILE A 41 3.07 -17.18 2.80
C ILE A 41 3.38 -17.41 1.31
N ILE A 42 3.58 -16.34 0.54
CA ILE A 42 3.91 -16.45 -0.89
C ILE A 42 5.24 -17.18 -1.10
N TYR A 43 6.28 -16.86 -0.32
CA TYR A 43 7.55 -17.57 -0.38
C TYR A 43 7.39 -19.05 -0.02
N LYS A 44 6.59 -19.40 1.00
CA LYS A 44 6.28 -20.80 1.32
C LYS A 44 5.61 -21.53 0.15
N ILE A 45 4.66 -20.89 -0.53
CA ILE A 45 3.99 -21.46 -1.72
C ILE A 45 4.99 -21.67 -2.87
N LEU A 46 5.96 -20.77 -3.03
CA LEU A 46 7.03 -20.88 -4.04
C LEU A 46 8.17 -21.84 -3.66
N GLY A 47 8.01 -22.60 -2.56
CA GLY A 47 8.97 -23.59 -2.09
C GLY A 47 10.10 -23.03 -1.23
N GLY A 48 9.99 -21.79 -0.75
CA GLY A 48 10.97 -21.15 0.12
C GLY A 48 11.08 -21.80 1.50
N THR A 49 12.31 -21.82 2.03
CA THR A 49 12.67 -22.46 3.31
C THR A 49 12.89 -21.47 4.44
N GLY A 50 12.79 -20.17 4.16
CA GLY A 50 13.02 -19.10 5.12
C GLY A 50 11.96 -19.01 6.21
N SER A 51 12.28 -18.25 7.26
CA SER A 51 11.40 -18.02 8.40
C SER A 51 10.60 -16.72 8.27
N TYR A 52 9.48 -16.64 8.98
CA TYR A 52 8.70 -15.42 9.09
C TYR A 52 9.54 -14.28 9.70
N GLU A 53 10.31 -14.57 10.75
CA GLU A 53 11.22 -13.61 11.37
C GLU A 53 12.26 -13.08 10.38
N GLY A 54 12.84 -13.97 9.56
CA GLY A 54 13.74 -13.56 8.47
C GLY A 54 13.06 -12.60 7.48
N THR A 55 11.77 -12.83 7.22
CA THR A 55 10.94 -11.97 6.34
C THR A 55 10.75 -10.59 6.95
N VAL A 56 10.34 -10.51 8.22
CA VAL A 56 10.21 -9.24 8.95
C VAL A 56 11.53 -8.46 8.94
N ARG A 57 12.66 -9.14 9.19
CA ARG A 57 13.99 -8.52 9.23
C ARG A 57 14.38 -7.89 7.88
N PHE A 58 14.31 -8.64 6.78
CA PHE A 58 14.74 -8.09 5.49
C PHE A 58 13.81 -6.96 5.03
N ILE A 59 12.50 -7.05 5.27
CA ILE A 59 11.54 -5.97 4.97
C ILE A 59 11.89 -4.72 5.78
N SER A 60 12.21 -4.87 7.07
CA SER A 60 12.61 -3.75 7.92
C SER A 60 13.87 -3.05 7.40
N TYR A 61 14.85 -3.81 6.91
CA TYR A 61 16.06 -3.24 6.30
C TYR A 61 15.79 -2.57 4.95
N ALA A 62 14.95 -3.16 4.11
CA ALA A 62 14.62 -2.61 2.81
C ALA A 62 13.79 -1.32 2.92
N THR A 63 12.84 -1.27 3.85
CA THR A 63 12.00 -0.09 4.12
C THR A 63 12.76 1.08 4.73
N ALA A 64 13.89 0.84 5.42
CA ALA A 64 14.74 1.91 5.97
C ALA A 64 15.21 2.91 4.89
N VAL A 65 15.36 2.46 3.64
CA VAL A 65 15.74 3.30 2.49
C VAL A 65 14.68 4.38 2.20
N LEU A 66 13.42 4.15 2.57
CA LEU A 66 12.32 5.09 2.37
C LEU A 66 12.43 6.34 3.24
N VAL A 67 13.34 6.38 4.23
CA VAL A 67 13.69 7.61 4.95
C VAL A 67 14.22 8.69 4.00
N LEU A 68 14.75 8.31 2.84
CA LEU A 68 15.23 9.23 1.80
C LEU A 68 14.12 9.71 0.84
N SER A 69 12.89 9.21 0.97
CA SER A 69 11.80 9.44 0.02
C SER A 69 11.35 10.91 -0.09
N TRP A 70 11.59 11.72 0.94
CA TRP A 70 11.23 13.15 0.95
C TRP A 70 12.15 14.02 0.09
N ILE A 71 13.32 13.50 -0.34
CA ILE A 71 14.27 14.24 -1.15
C ILE A 71 13.89 14.08 -2.63
N PRO A 72 13.66 15.18 -3.39
CA PRO A 72 13.38 15.09 -4.83
C PRO A 72 14.47 14.31 -5.57
N ILE A 73 14.07 13.53 -6.59
CA ILE A 73 14.93 12.63 -7.39
C ILE A 73 15.53 11.46 -6.59
N VAL A 74 16.19 11.73 -5.46
CA VAL A 74 16.78 10.71 -4.58
C VAL A 74 15.71 9.77 -4.05
N GLY A 75 14.52 10.26 -3.70
CA GLY A 75 13.41 9.43 -3.26
C GLY A 75 12.98 8.39 -4.30
N TRP A 76 13.07 8.71 -5.59
CA TRP A 76 12.77 7.77 -6.68
C TRP A 76 13.84 6.68 -6.78
N ILE A 77 15.11 7.07 -6.71
CA ILE A 77 16.24 6.14 -6.73
C ILE A 77 16.16 5.20 -5.51
N ALA A 78 15.87 5.77 -4.34
CA ALA A 78 15.67 5.06 -3.09
C ALA A 78 14.51 4.05 -3.20
N GLY A 79 13.40 4.42 -3.83
CA GLY A 79 12.28 3.51 -4.08
C GLY A 79 12.67 2.32 -4.96
N ILE A 80 13.36 2.56 -6.08
CA ILE A 80 13.84 1.49 -6.97
C ILE A 80 14.83 0.58 -6.24
N TYR A 81 15.75 1.15 -5.49
CA TYR A 81 16.70 0.39 -4.67
C TYR A 81 16.00 -0.42 -3.58
N GLY A 82 14.94 0.11 -2.98
CA GLY A 82 14.09 -0.61 -2.04
C GLY A 82 13.49 -1.87 -2.67
N ILE A 83 12.92 -1.78 -3.88
CA ILE A 83 12.39 -2.95 -4.60
C ILE A 83 13.49 -3.99 -4.82
N TYR A 84 14.68 -3.56 -5.24
CA TYR A 84 15.84 -4.44 -5.38
C TYR A 84 16.20 -5.16 -4.08
N LEU A 85 16.22 -4.45 -2.93
CA LEU A 85 16.49 -5.04 -1.63
C LEU A 85 15.42 -6.04 -1.19
N TYR A 86 14.14 -5.79 -1.51
CA TYR A 86 13.07 -6.76 -1.26
C TYR A 86 13.29 -8.07 -2.01
N ILE A 87 13.71 -7.98 -3.29
CA ILE A 87 13.99 -9.14 -4.14
C ILE A 87 15.23 -9.90 -3.62
N VAL A 88 16.34 -9.20 -3.39
CA VAL A 88 17.58 -9.85 -2.93
C VAL A 88 17.43 -10.42 -1.52
N GLY A 89 16.79 -9.67 -0.62
CA GLY A 89 16.50 -10.09 0.74
C GLY A 89 15.63 -11.35 0.77
N GLY A 90 14.55 -11.35 0.00
CA GLY A 90 13.68 -12.52 -0.11
C GLY A 90 14.36 -13.73 -0.76
N MET A 91 15.13 -13.52 -1.83
CA MET A 91 15.92 -14.56 -2.49
C MET A 91 16.85 -15.28 -1.50
N HIS A 92 17.62 -14.52 -0.71
CA HIS A 92 18.58 -15.09 0.25
C HIS A 92 17.92 -15.67 1.50
N VAL A 93 16.91 -14.99 2.06
CA VAL A 93 16.24 -15.45 3.29
C VAL A 93 15.43 -16.71 3.04
N HIS A 94 14.81 -16.83 1.87
CA HIS A 94 13.96 -17.97 1.54
C HIS A 94 14.61 -19.05 0.69
N ASP A 95 15.88 -18.89 0.31
CA ASP A 95 16.63 -19.80 -0.56
C ASP A 95 15.85 -20.16 -1.84
N VAL A 96 15.38 -19.12 -2.53
CA VAL A 96 14.65 -19.25 -3.81
C VAL A 96 15.43 -18.58 -4.92
N SER A 97 15.12 -18.92 -6.18
CA SER A 97 15.70 -18.21 -7.31
C SER A 97 15.25 -16.74 -7.35
N MET A 98 16.07 -15.87 -7.93
CA MET A 98 15.74 -14.45 -8.11
C MET A 98 14.39 -14.26 -8.81
N ALA A 99 14.08 -15.07 -9.83
CA ALA A 99 12.80 -15.02 -10.54
C ALA A 99 11.61 -15.32 -9.61
N ARG A 100 11.72 -16.33 -8.73
CA ARG A 100 10.68 -16.63 -7.73
C ARG A 100 10.52 -15.50 -6.74
N SER A 101 11.61 -14.88 -6.31
CA SER A 101 11.55 -13.72 -5.41
C SER A 101 10.92 -12.49 -6.07
N VAL A 102 11.22 -12.21 -7.34
CA VAL A 102 10.54 -11.16 -8.12
C VAL A 102 9.03 -11.41 -8.16
N ILE A 103 8.61 -12.65 -8.45
CA ILE A 103 7.18 -13.01 -8.43
C ILE A 103 6.60 -12.75 -7.04
N ALA A 104 7.27 -13.18 -5.97
CA ALA A 104 6.79 -13.00 -4.61
C ALA A 104 6.57 -11.53 -4.24
N VAL A 105 7.50 -10.66 -4.60
CA VAL A 105 7.47 -9.23 -4.28
C VAL A 105 6.43 -8.49 -5.12
N LEU A 106 6.26 -8.81 -6.40
CA LEU A 106 5.34 -8.09 -7.29
C LEU A 106 3.89 -8.57 -7.18
N LEU A 107 3.66 -9.83 -6.82
CA LEU A 107 2.34 -10.46 -6.82
C LEU A 107 1.30 -9.73 -5.93
N PRO A 108 1.60 -9.31 -4.68
CA PRO A 108 0.66 -8.55 -3.86
C PRO A 108 0.22 -7.24 -4.51
N THR A 109 1.18 -6.49 -5.06
CA THR A 109 0.93 -5.19 -5.69
C THR A 109 0.07 -5.35 -6.94
N LEU A 110 0.39 -6.34 -7.79
CA LEU A 110 -0.40 -6.64 -8.99
C LEU A 110 -1.83 -7.08 -8.66
N LEU A 111 -2.00 -7.86 -7.58
CA LEU A 111 -3.32 -8.30 -7.14
C LEU A 111 -4.17 -7.10 -6.67
N ILE A 112 -3.60 -6.17 -5.89
CA ILE A 112 -4.30 -4.96 -5.45
C ILE A 112 -4.70 -4.09 -6.66
N ILE A 113 -3.79 -3.89 -7.61
CA ILE A 113 -4.08 -3.13 -8.84
C ILE A 113 -5.24 -3.77 -9.61
N LEU A 114 -5.21 -5.09 -9.79
CA LEU A 114 -6.28 -5.82 -10.47
C LEU A 114 -7.63 -5.64 -9.76
N LEU A 115 -7.67 -5.80 -8.43
CA LEU A 115 -8.88 -5.63 -7.63
C LEU A 115 -9.42 -4.21 -7.70
N MET A 116 -8.54 -3.20 -7.68
CA MET A 116 -8.94 -1.80 -7.85
C MET A 116 -9.56 -1.54 -9.23
N VAL A 117 -8.98 -2.08 -10.31
CA VAL A 117 -9.53 -1.95 -11.66
C VAL A 117 -10.92 -2.59 -11.76
N ILE A 118 -11.09 -3.79 -11.21
CA ILE A 118 -12.39 -4.48 -11.18
C ILE A 118 -13.41 -3.68 -10.39
N PHE A 119 -13.03 -3.17 -9.21
CA PHE A 119 -13.91 -2.38 -8.36
C PHE A 119 -14.34 -1.08 -9.05
N MET A 120 -13.41 -0.38 -9.70
CA MET A 120 -13.73 0.82 -10.47
C MET A 120 -14.66 0.51 -11.65
N ALA A 121 -14.40 -0.54 -12.42
CA ALA A 121 -15.28 -0.96 -13.52
C ALA A 121 -16.69 -1.30 -13.02
N TRP A 122 -16.81 -1.95 -11.87
CA TRP A 122 -18.08 -2.24 -11.22
C TRP A 122 -18.82 -0.95 -10.81
N LEU A 123 -18.12 0.03 -10.22
CA LEU A 123 -18.71 1.34 -9.87
C LEU A 123 -19.22 2.08 -11.11
N PHE A 124 -18.45 2.09 -12.20
CA PHE A 124 -18.86 2.71 -13.47
C PHE A 124 -20.11 2.02 -14.03
N ALA A 125 -20.12 0.69 -14.10
CA ALA A 125 -21.28 -0.07 -14.58
C ALA A 125 -22.53 0.15 -13.72
N PHE A 126 -22.39 0.19 -12.39
CA PHE A 126 -23.49 0.42 -11.46
C PHE A 126 -24.05 1.84 -11.58
N SER A 127 -23.18 2.85 -11.74
CA SER A 127 -23.61 4.25 -11.98
C SER A 127 -24.27 4.45 -13.36
N GLY A 128 -23.88 3.66 -14.37
CA GLY A 128 -24.56 3.63 -15.67
C GLY A 128 -25.94 2.95 -15.61
N LEU A 129 -26.07 1.88 -14.82
CA LEU A 129 -27.35 1.20 -14.60
C LEU A 129 -28.36 2.07 -13.84
N SER A 130 -27.93 2.87 -12.87
CA SER A 130 -28.81 3.77 -12.13
C SER A 130 -29.37 4.91 -13.00
N LEU A 131 -28.57 5.42 -13.95
CA LEU A 131 -29.03 6.38 -14.96
C LEU A 131 -30.02 5.74 -15.95
N PHE A 132 -29.70 4.56 -16.49
CA PHE A 132 -30.62 3.84 -17.38
C PHE A 132 -31.94 3.46 -16.68
N GLY A 133 -31.87 3.06 -15.41
CA GLY A 133 -33.05 2.81 -14.58
C GLY A 133 -33.92 4.05 -14.38
N PHE A 134 -33.31 5.22 -14.17
CA PHE A 134 -34.01 6.52 -14.06
C PHE A 134 -34.69 6.92 -15.37
N PHE A 135 -34.05 6.74 -16.52
CA PHE A 135 -34.66 7.00 -17.83
C PHE A 135 -35.74 5.96 -18.19
N SER A 136 -35.61 4.71 -17.73
CA SER A 136 -36.53 3.62 -18.00
C SER A 136 -37.80 3.62 -17.13
N THR A 137 -37.83 4.31 -15.98
CA THR A 137 -38.98 4.33 -15.05
C THR A 137 -39.97 5.49 -15.25
N GLY A 138 -39.87 6.25 -16.35
CA GLY A 138 -41.00 7.06 -16.82
C GLY A 138 -41.07 8.51 -16.30
N VAL A 139 -39.94 9.17 -16.03
CA VAL A 139 -39.92 10.64 -15.85
C VAL A 139 -39.99 11.40 -17.20
N ILE A 140 -40.11 10.69 -18.34
CA ILE A 140 -40.15 11.26 -19.70
C ILE A 140 -41.60 11.66 -20.15
N PHE A 141 -42.56 11.76 -19.23
CA PHE A 141 -43.93 12.22 -19.55
C PHE A 141 -44.27 13.61 -18.97
N LEU A 142 -43.28 14.51 -18.84
CA LEU A 142 -43.45 15.95 -18.66
C LEU A 142 -42.55 16.70 -19.64
#